data_AF-A0A1A7WV46-F1
#
_entry.id   AF-A0A1A7WV46-F1
#
_cell.length_a   1.000
_cell.length_b   1.000
_cell.length_c   1.000
_cell.angle_alpha   90.00
_cell.angle_beta   90.00
_cell.angle_gamma   90.00
#
_symmetry.space_group_name_H-M   'P 1'
#
loop_
_entity.id
_entity.type
_entity.pdbx_description
1 polymer ?
#
loop_
_entity_poly.entity_id
_entity_poly.type
_entity_poly.pdbx_seq_one_letter_code
_entity_poly.pdbx_strand_id
1 'polypeptide(L)'
;PNSAASPNGQGDWGFDDHFRQNGNTGWADEADSSRGRGEASRDFAKLYELDNDPKRKEFLDDLFTFMQKRGTPVNRIPIMAKQVLDLYMLYKLVTEKGGLVEVINKKIWREITKGLNLPTSITSAAFTLRTQYMKYLYPYECERKGLS
;
A
#
# COMPACT_ATOMS: atom_id res chain seq x y z
N PRO A 1 36.73 28.58 -17.91
CA PRO A 1 36.70 28.22 -16.48
C PRO A 1 35.23 28.11 -16.04
N ASN A 2 34.89 26.95 -15.52
CA ASN A 2 33.54 26.43 -15.31
C ASN A 2 32.67 27.26 -14.37
N SER A 3 31.36 27.34 -14.62
CA SER A 3 30.37 26.45 -13.96
C SER A 3 28.95 26.97 -14.17
N ALA A 4 28.10 26.11 -14.72
CA ALA A 4 26.66 26.31 -14.82
C ALA A 4 26.00 26.08 -13.46
N ALA A 5 25.14 27.00 -13.02
CA ALA A 5 24.20 26.76 -11.94
C ALA A 5 22.82 26.52 -12.58
N SER A 6 22.41 25.24 -12.63
CA SER A 6 21.04 24.87 -12.95
C SER A 6 20.20 25.03 -11.68
N PRO A 7 19.04 25.71 -11.71
CA PRO A 7 18.08 25.60 -10.62
C PRO A 7 17.30 24.30 -10.84
N ASN A 8 17.81 23.19 -10.31
CA ASN A 8 17.01 21.97 -10.24
C ASN A 8 15.99 22.16 -9.12
N GLY A 9 14.84 22.74 -9.45
CA GLY A 9 13.65 22.72 -8.62
C GLY A 9 13.11 21.29 -8.57
N GLN A 10 13.80 20.40 -7.86
CA GLN A 10 13.21 19.17 -7.37
C GLN A 10 12.15 19.60 -6.36
N GLY A 11 10.89 19.48 -6.75
CA GLY A 11 9.76 19.63 -5.86
C GLY A 11 10.01 18.77 -4.63
N ASP A 12 10.27 19.45 -3.52
CA ASP A 12 10.20 18.90 -2.18
C ASP A 12 8.75 18.44 -2.00
N TRP A 13 8.48 17.21 -2.43
CA TRP A 13 7.29 16.50 -2.00
C TRP A 13 7.52 16.23 -0.53
N GLY A 14 7.14 17.19 0.31
CA GLY A 14 7.18 17.11 1.76
C GLY A 14 6.54 15.79 2.20
N PHE A 15 7.38 14.78 2.37
CA PHE A 15 7.02 13.44 2.82
C PHE A 15 6.41 13.51 4.24
N ASP A 16 6.72 14.61 4.94
CA ASP A 16 6.28 14.98 6.28
C ASP A 16 4.98 15.83 6.31
N ASP A 17 4.71 16.67 5.29
CA ASP A 17 3.64 17.68 5.37
C ASP A 17 2.22 17.09 5.16
N HIS A 18 2.13 15.97 4.40
CA HIS A 18 0.86 15.27 4.22
C HIS A 18 0.31 14.64 5.50
N PHE A 19 1.12 14.47 6.53
CA PHE A 19 0.69 13.89 7.81
C PHE A 19 0.15 14.93 8.78
N ARG A 20 0.63 16.19 8.71
CA ARG A 20 0.19 17.25 9.63
C ARG A 20 -1.21 17.79 9.35
N GLN A 21 -1.69 17.72 8.11
CA GLN A 21 -3.07 18.12 7.79
C GLN A 21 -4.10 17.00 7.92
N ASN A 22 -3.70 15.74 8.06
CA ASN A 22 -4.63 14.61 8.02
C ASN A 22 -4.55 13.69 9.26
N GLY A 23 -4.03 14.20 10.37
CA GLY A 23 -4.03 13.54 11.68
C GLY A 23 -5.42 13.24 12.28
N ASN A 24 -6.49 13.26 11.48
CA ASN A 24 -7.86 12.97 11.92
C ASN A 24 -8.70 12.12 10.94
N THR A 25 -8.14 11.42 9.94
CA THR A 25 -8.92 10.34 9.31
C THR A 25 -8.87 9.10 10.18
N GLY A 26 -9.60 9.14 11.30
CA GLY A 26 -10.27 7.97 11.81
C GLY A 26 -11.10 7.44 10.66
N TRP A 27 -10.60 6.42 9.97
CA TRP A 27 -11.46 5.58 9.16
C TRP A 27 -12.48 5.03 10.14
N ALA A 28 -13.67 5.60 10.07
CA ALA A 28 -14.81 5.11 10.79
C ALA A 28 -14.90 3.63 10.47
N ASP A 29 -14.89 2.81 11.54
CA ASP A 29 -15.23 1.40 11.57
C ASP A 29 -16.73 1.21 11.19
N GLU A 30 -17.24 2.00 10.26
CA GLU A 30 -18.66 2.09 9.87
C GLU A 30 -19.02 1.13 8.74
N ALA A 31 -18.40 -0.05 8.77
CA ALA A 31 -18.97 -1.22 8.15
C ALA A 31 -19.10 -2.31 9.22
N ASP A 32 -20.16 -2.19 10.01
CA ASP A 32 -20.77 -3.30 10.74
C ASP A 32 -19.89 -3.89 11.86
N SER A 33 -19.99 -3.31 13.06
CA SER A 33 -19.46 -3.90 14.31
C SER A 33 -20.19 -5.20 14.73
N SER A 34 -20.74 -5.99 13.80
CA SER A 34 -21.33 -7.31 14.03
C SER A 34 -20.61 -8.47 13.33
N ARG A 35 -19.61 -8.21 12.47
CA ARG A 35 -18.88 -9.28 11.75
C ARG A 35 -17.67 -9.81 12.54
N GLY A 36 -17.90 -10.96 13.17
CA GLY A 36 -17.02 -11.58 14.15
C GLY A 36 -15.61 -11.94 13.69
N ARG A 37 -14.77 -12.27 14.67
CA ARG A 37 -13.39 -12.77 14.56
C ARG A 37 -13.11 -13.76 13.42
N GLY A 38 -14.12 -14.48 12.92
CA GLY A 38 -13.97 -15.43 11.82
C GLY A 38 -13.80 -14.78 10.43
N GLU A 39 -14.24 -13.54 10.22
CA GLU A 39 -14.18 -12.89 8.90
C GLU A 39 -12.74 -12.46 8.54
N ALA A 40 -12.00 -11.92 9.51
CA ALA A 40 -10.59 -11.58 9.34
C ALA A 40 -9.78 -12.82 8.90
N SER A 41 -9.94 -13.96 9.56
CA SER A 41 -9.26 -15.21 9.19
C SER A 41 -9.58 -15.67 7.77
N ARG A 42 -10.82 -15.45 7.29
CA ARG A 42 -11.22 -15.76 5.91
C ARG A 42 -10.55 -14.83 4.91
N ASP A 43 -10.37 -13.55 5.26
CA ASP A 43 -9.72 -12.60 4.38
C ASP A 43 -8.20 -12.82 4.27
N PHE A 44 -7.54 -13.22 5.37
CA PHE A 44 -6.15 -13.71 5.31
C PHE A 44 -6.04 -14.95 4.41
N ALA A 45 -6.92 -15.94 4.58
CA ALA A 45 -6.93 -17.15 3.76
C ALA A 45 -7.07 -16.82 2.26
N LYS A 46 -8.02 -15.94 1.91
CA LYS A 46 -8.20 -15.48 0.52
C LYS A 46 -6.91 -14.91 -0.06
N LEU A 47 -6.14 -14.11 0.69
CA LEU A 47 -4.88 -13.57 0.16
C LEU A 47 -3.89 -14.67 -0.25
N TYR A 48 -3.78 -15.74 0.54
CA TYR A 48 -2.93 -16.87 0.19
C TYR A 48 -3.46 -17.66 -1.01
N GLU A 49 -4.78 -17.66 -1.26
CA GLU A 49 -5.43 -18.42 -2.32
C GLU A 49 -5.60 -17.65 -3.65
N LEU A 50 -5.31 -16.34 -3.69
CA LEU A 50 -5.50 -15.51 -4.89
C LEU A 50 -4.68 -15.97 -6.12
N ASP A 51 -3.64 -16.80 -5.94
CA ASP A 51 -2.61 -17.23 -6.92
C ASP A 51 -1.73 -18.27 -6.23
N ASN A 52 -1.22 -19.25 -6.98
CA ASN A 52 -0.43 -20.37 -6.48
C ASN A 52 1.08 -20.09 -6.43
N ASP A 53 1.52 -18.83 -6.55
CA ASP A 53 2.93 -18.47 -6.45
C ASP A 53 3.47 -18.74 -5.02
N PRO A 54 4.47 -19.62 -4.84
CA PRO A 54 5.04 -19.90 -3.53
C PRO A 54 5.63 -18.64 -2.87
N LYS A 55 6.14 -17.70 -3.67
CA LYS A 55 6.72 -16.44 -3.17
C LYS A 55 5.67 -15.54 -2.54
N ARG A 56 4.39 -15.67 -2.92
CA ARG A 56 3.33 -14.90 -2.28
C ARG A 56 3.20 -15.32 -0.83
N LYS A 57 3.13 -16.61 -0.54
CA LYS A 57 2.97 -17.11 0.82
C LYS A 57 4.13 -16.64 1.70
N GLU A 58 5.35 -16.78 1.20
CA GLU A 58 6.56 -16.31 1.88
C GLU A 58 6.54 -14.80 2.11
N PHE A 59 6.14 -14.01 1.11
CA PHE A 59 6.02 -12.56 1.25
C PHE A 59 4.99 -12.16 2.30
N LEU A 60 3.79 -12.76 2.27
CA LEU A 60 2.71 -12.41 3.20
C LEU A 60 3.10 -12.77 4.64
N ASP A 61 3.67 -13.96 4.85
CA ASP A 61 4.14 -14.41 6.17
C ASP A 61 5.22 -13.48 6.74
N ASP A 62 6.20 -13.10 5.90
CA ASP A 62 7.25 -12.19 6.33
C ASP A 62 6.72 -10.77 6.57
N LEU A 63 5.83 -10.26 5.71
CA LEU A 63 5.19 -8.96 5.90
C LEU A 63 4.41 -8.92 7.21
N PHE A 64 3.60 -9.94 7.50
CA PHE A 64 2.83 -9.99 8.75
C PHE A 64 3.74 -10.10 9.97
N THR A 65 4.80 -10.91 9.88
CA THR A 65 5.82 -11.02 10.93
C THR A 65 6.54 -9.69 11.16
N PHE A 66 6.94 -9.00 10.09
CA PHE A 66 7.59 -7.70 10.15
C PHE A 66 6.68 -6.65 10.81
N MET A 67 5.42 -6.59 10.37
CA MET A 67 4.44 -5.66 10.93
C MET A 67 4.13 -5.96 12.40
N GLN A 68 4.09 -7.24 12.79
CA GLN A 68 3.94 -7.65 14.18
C GLN A 68 5.16 -7.25 15.04
N LYS A 69 6.38 -7.48 14.54
CA LYS A 69 7.63 -7.07 15.22
C LYS A 69 7.72 -5.55 15.40
N ARG A 70 7.19 -4.78 14.45
CA ARG A 70 7.10 -3.30 14.53
C ARG A 70 6.05 -2.78 15.51
N GLY A 71 5.21 -3.64 16.10
CA GLY A 71 4.13 -3.23 17.00
C GLY A 71 2.86 -2.76 16.28
N THR A 72 2.78 -2.92 14.94
CA THR A 72 1.60 -2.58 14.13
C THR A 72 1.07 -3.83 13.42
N PRO A 73 0.59 -4.86 14.16
CA PRO A 73 0.14 -6.11 13.54
C PRO A 73 -1.01 -5.85 12.56
N VAL A 74 -0.98 -6.58 11.44
CA VAL A 74 -2.07 -6.54 10.47
C VAL A 74 -3.21 -7.37 11.03
N ASN A 75 -4.15 -6.73 11.73
CA ASN A 75 -5.29 -7.41 12.35
C ASN A 75 -6.45 -7.67 11.37
N ARG A 76 -6.55 -6.89 10.30
CA ARG A 76 -7.57 -7.01 9.25
C ARG A 76 -6.97 -6.62 7.91
N ILE A 77 -7.31 -7.37 6.87
CA ILE A 77 -6.94 -7.04 5.50
C ILE A 77 -7.88 -5.96 4.98
N PRO A 78 -7.37 -4.85 4.43
CA PRO A 78 -8.22 -3.82 3.84
C PRO A 78 -9.03 -4.38 2.67
N ILE A 79 -10.34 -4.08 2.66
CA ILE A 79 -11.26 -4.45 1.59
C ILE A 79 -11.46 -3.25 0.68
N MET A 80 -11.37 -3.46 -0.62
CA MET A 80 -11.56 -2.43 -1.62
C MET A 80 -12.52 -2.95 -2.69
N ALA A 81 -13.58 -2.21 -3.01
CA ALA A 81 -14.60 -2.65 -3.95
C ALA A 81 -15.13 -4.08 -3.70
N LYS A 82 -15.42 -4.39 -2.43
CA LYS A 82 -15.94 -5.70 -1.97
C LYS A 82 -14.99 -6.90 -2.16
N GLN A 83 -13.72 -6.65 -2.50
CA GLN A 83 -12.69 -7.67 -2.61
C GLN A 83 -11.53 -7.37 -1.64
N VAL A 84 -10.83 -8.42 -1.20
CA VAL A 84 -9.63 -8.26 -0.37
C VAL A 84 -8.53 -7.58 -1.19
N LEU A 85 -7.85 -6.59 -0.61
CA LEU A 85 -6.75 -5.92 -1.29
C LEU A 85 -5.54 -6.84 -1.37
N ASP A 86 -5.12 -7.21 -2.58
CA ASP A 86 -3.92 -8.02 -2.80
C ASP A 86 -2.65 -7.22 -2.44
N LEU A 87 -2.18 -7.39 -1.20
CA LEU A 87 -0.97 -6.74 -0.68
C LEU A 87 0.29 -7.15 -1.46
N TYR A 88 0.35 -8.40 -1.93
CA TYR A 88 1.49 -8.92 -2.67
C TYR A 88 1.58 -8.27 -4.05
N MET A 89 0.47 -8.29 -4.80
CA MET A 89 0.44 -7.69 -6.14
C MET A 89 0.58 -6.18 -6.06
N LEU A 90 0.01 -5.53 -5.04
CA LEU A 90 0.18 -4.09 -4.83
C LEU A 90 1.64 -3.73 -4.59
N TYR A 91 2.32 -4.44 -3.69
CA TYR A 91 3.75 -4.27 -3.45
C TYR A 91 4.58 -4.50 -4.72
N LYS A 92 4.30 -5.60 -5.42
CA LYS A 92 5.01 -5.96 -6.65
C LYS A 92 4.88 -4.88 -7.72
N LEU A 93 3.66 -4.41 -8.00
CA LEU A 93 3.41 -3.38 -9.01
C LEU A 93 4.05 -2.04 -8.64
N VAL A 94 4.01 -1.65 -7.37
CA VAL A 94 4.63 -0.38 -6.92
C VAL A 94 6.14 -0.47 -6.97
N THR A 95 6.73 -1.57 -6.48
CA THR A 95 8.18 -1.75 -6.52
C THR A 95 8.74 -1.91 -7.93
N GLU A 96 8.03 -2.58 -8.84
CA GLU A 96 8.39 -2.64 -10.27
C GLU A 96 8.40 -1.26 -10.93
N LYS A 97 7.60 -0.32 -10.43
CA LYS A 97 7.53 1.05 -10.94
C LYS A 97 8.50 2.02 -10.26
N GLY A 98 9.34 1.54 -9.35
CA GLY A 98 10.34 2.35 -8.64
C GLY A 98 9.95 2.77 -7.22
N GLY A 99 8.95 2.13 -6.62
CA GLY A 99 8.53 2.39 -5.24
C GLY A 99 7.39 3.41 -5.12
N LEU A 100 6.98 3.66 -3.88
CA LEU A 100 5.80 4.50 -3.60
C LEU A 100 5.96 5.92 -4.15
N VAL A 101 7.12 6.55 -3.92
CA VAL A 101 7.39 7.94 -4.32
C VAL A 101 7.28 8.09 -5.84
N GLU A 102 7.87 7.17 -6.59
CA GLU A 102 7.85 7.20 -8.06
C GLU A 102 6.44 7.00 -8.62
N VAL A 103 5.64 6.11 -8.01
CA VAL A 103 4.22 5.91 -8.37
C VAL A 103 3.38 7.17 -8.14
N ILE A 104 3.62 7.89 -7.04
CA ILE A 104 2.97 9.17 -6.73
C ILE A 104 3.41 10.25 -7.72
N ASN A 105 4.72 10.38 -7.94
CA ASN A 105 5.31 11.40 -8.81
C ASN A 105 4.82 11.26 -10.26
N LYS A 106 4.82 10.03 -10.79
CA LYS A 106 4.33 9.71 -12.14
C LYS A 106 2.80 9.64 -12.24
N LYS A 107 2.08 9.73 -11.12
CA LYS A 107 0.60 9.63 -11.04
C LYS A 107 0.05 8.35 -11.70
N ILE A 108 0.78 7.24 -11.61
CA ILE A 108 0.46 5.96 -12.29
C ILE A 108 -0.44 5.03 -11.45
N TRP A 109 -1.11 5.55 -10.42
CA TRP A 109 -2.10 4.78 -9.64
C TRP A 109 -3.20 4.14 -10.50
N ARG A 110 -3.55 4.76 -11.65
CA ARG A 110 -4.49 4.16 -12.63
C ARG A 110 -3.93 2.89 -13.29
N GLU A 111 -2.62 2.76 -13.44
CA GLU A 111 -2.00 1.51 -13.90
C GLU A 111 -1.97 0.47 -12.78
N ILE A 112 -1.66 0.88 -11.54
CA ILE A 112 -1.65 -0.01 -10.37
C ILE A 112 -3.03 -0.65 -10.16
N THR A 113 -4.10 0.17 -10.19
CA THR A 113 -5.48 -0.32 -10.07
C THR A 113 -5.86 -1.32 -11.16
N LYS A 114 -5.45 -1.06 -12.41
CA LYS A 114 -5.64 -2.01 -13.53
C LYS A 114 -4.88 -3.32 -13.30
N GLY A 115 -3.63 -3.26 -12.86
CA GLY A 115 -2.82 -4.45 -12.55
C GLY A 115 -3.39 -5.28 -11.40
N LEU A 116 -4.08 -4.64 -10.46
CA LEU A 116 -4.82 -5.29 -9.37
C LEU A 116 -6.20 -5.83 -9.77
N ASN A 117 -6.57 -5.77 -11.05
CA ASN A 117 -7.91 -6.10 -11.54
C ASN A 117 -9.04 -5.35 -10.78
N LEU A 118 -8.75 -4.17 -10.26
CA LEU A 118 -9.74 -3.32 -9.62
C LEU A 118 -10.49 -2.49 -10.67
N PRO A 119 -11.81 -2.27 -10.51
CA PRO A 119 -12.57 -1.46 -11.44
C PRO A 119 -12.06 -0.01 -11.43
N THR A 120 -11.80 0.52 -12.62
CA THR A 120 -11.30 1.90 -12.82
C THR A 120 -12.34 2.98 -12.50
N SER A 121 -13.60 2.59 -12.28
CA SER A 121 -14.70 3.45 -11.84
C SER A 121 -14.59 3.88 -10.37
N ILE A 122 -13.68 3.26 -9.59
CA ILE A 122 -13.45 3.68 -8.20
C ILE A 122 -12.64 4.98 -8.19
N THR A 123 -13.34 6.11 -8.05
CA THR A 123 -12.72 7.45 -8.03
C THR A 123 -11.69 7.61 -6.90
N SER A 124 -11.98 7.06 -5.72
CA SER A 124 -11.10 7.15 -4.54
C SER A 124 -9.97 6.11 -4.52
N ALA A 125 -9.79 5.33 -5.60
CA ALA A 125 -8.89 4.19 -5.56
C ALA A 125 -7.43 4.56 -5.33
N ALA A 126 -6.96 5.60 -6.01
CA ALA A 126 -5.58 6.06 -5.86
C ALA A 126 -5.29 6.51 -4.41
N PHE A 127 -6.23 7.23 -3.80
CA PHE A 127 -6.10 7.70 -2.42
C PHE A 127 -6.10 6.51 -1.45
N THR A 128 -7.07 5.61 -1.55
CA THR A 128 -7.15 4.41 -0.70
C THR A 128 -5.88 3.57 -0.83
N LEU A 129 -5.45 3.24 -2.05
CA LEU A 129 -4.24 2.44 -2.28
C LEU A 129 -3.01 3.12 -1.70
N ARG A 130 -2.83 4.44 -1.90
CA ARG A 130 -1.73 5.19 -1.30
C ARG A 130 -1.73 5.08 0.22
N THR A 131 -2.86 5.33 0.87
CA THR A 131 -2.97 5.28 2.33
C THR A 131 -2.70 3.87 2.87
N GLN A 132 -3.26 2.83 2.23
CA GLN A 132 -3.01 1.44 2.65
C GLN A 132 -1.55 1.05 2.42
N TYR A 133 -0.96 1.46 1.28
CA TYR A 133 0.45 1.23 0.98
C TYR A 133 1.34 1.87 2.03
N MET A 134 1.12 3.16 2.35
CA MET A 134 1.90 3.87 3.36
C MET A 134 1.80 3.22 4.74
N LYS A 135 0.63 2.71 5.10
CA LYS A 135 0.41 2.10 6.41
C LYS A 135 1.06 0.72 6.54
N TYR A 136 0.93 -0.13 5.52
CA TYR A 136 1.28 -1.55 5.62
C TYR A 136 2.54 -1.95 4.84
N LEU A 137 2.78 -1.35 3.68
CA LEU A 137 3.81 -1.79 2.73
C LEU A 137 5.03 -0.86 2.69
N TYR A 138 4.86 0.43 2.90
CA TYR A 138 5.97 1.39 2.90
C TYR A 138 7.08 1.07 3.91
N PRO A 139 6.80 0.79 5.20
CA PRO A 139 7.88 0.44 6.13
C PRO A 139 8.61 -0.84 5.72
N TYR A 140 7.91 -1.78 5.08
CA TYR A 140 8.49 -3.00 4.56
C TYR A 140 9.31 -2.75 3.28
N GLU A 141 8.85 -1.88 2.38
CA GLU A 141 9.57 -1.45 1.18
C GLU A 141 10.89 -0.77 1.55
N CYS A 142 10.88 0.16 2.51
CA CYS A 142 12.10 0.83 2.96
C CYS A 142 13.11 -0.19 3.52
N GLU A 143 12.67 -1.15 4.34
CA GLU A 143 13.54 -2.18 4.91
C GLU A 143 14.09 -3.16 3.86
N ARG A 144 13.23 -3.63 2.95
CA ARG A 144 13.60 -4.70 1.99
C ARG A 144 14.27 -4.18 0.71
N LYS A 145 13.90 -2.99 0.26
CA LYS A 145 14.24 -2.46 -1.07
C LYS A 145 14.88 -1.07 -1.04
N GLY A 146 14.59 -0.24 -0.04
CA GLY A 146 15.19 1.08 0.10
C GLY A 146 14.96 2.01 -1.11
N LEU A 147 13.82 1.85 -1.80
CA LEU A 147 13.49 2.59 -3.03
C LEU A 147 12.89 3.97 -2.79
N SER A 148 12.61 4.32 -1.53
CA SER A 148 11.98 5.58 -1.12
C SER A 148 12.56 6.05 0.20
#